data_AF-A0A7S1SH85-F1
#
_entry.id   AF-A0A7S1SH85-F1
#
_cell.length_a   1.000
_cell.length_b   1.000
_cell.length_c   1.000
_cell.angle_alpha   90.00
_cell.angle_beta   90.00
_cell.angle_gamma   90.00
#
_symmetry.space_group_name_H-M   'P 1'
#
loop_
_entity.id
_entity.type
_entity.pdbx_description
1 polymer ?
#
loop_
_entity_poly.entity_id
_entity_poly.type
_entity_poly.pdbx_seq_one_letter_code
_entity_poly.pdbx_strand_id
1 'polypeptide(L)'
;GIRAWCWQRLHPSEPLPAVVPSTKAAIVAELKAQLREVQARGAVDGEMPRVMIMGALGRCGRGAKECADSVGLRTIDWDMEETKAGGPFPAILDADIFVNCILLSGRTAPFLTSELIREHPQRKLSVISDVSCDPNSEYNPIPVYDRITSWEAPTLELEAAPRLQLISIDNLPSVLALEASLAFGDRLLPLLLDFPHSKCWAHSASIFRERLALLDREA
;
A
#
# COMPACT_ATOMS: atom_id res chain seq x y z
N GLY A 1 0.14 -5.25 4.93
CA GLY A 1 -0.98 -4.96 5.85
C GLY A 1 -1.33 -6.14 6.73
N ILE A 2 -2.25 -7.01 6.27
CA ILE A 2 -2.88 -8.07 7.09
C ILE A 2 -1.87 -8.98 7.79
N ARG A 3 -0.88 -9.51 7.06
CA ARG A 3 0.18 -10.36 7.63
C ARG A 3 0.93 -9.67 8.79
N ALA A 4 1.30 -8.40 8.62
CA ALA A 4 1.98 -7.63 9.67
C ALA A 4 1.08 -7.44 10.91
N TRP A 5 -0.19 -7.15 10.70
CA TRP A 5 -1.17 -6.99 11.78
C TRP A 5 -1.35 -8.28 12.58
N CYS A 6 -1.44 -9.43 11.90
CA CYS A 6 -1.49 -10.74 12.56
C CYS A 6 -0.21 -11.01 13.33
N TRP A 7 0.95 -10.75 12.71
CA TRP A 7 2.26 -10.99 13.30
C TRP A 7 2.48 -10.20 14.59
N GLN A 8 2.10 -8.91 14.63
CA GLN A 8 2.18 -8.10 15.85
C GLN A 8 1.41 -8.69 17.04
N ARG A 9 0.34 -9.45 16.78
CA ARG A 9 -0.52 -10.07 17.82
C ARG A 9 -0.03 -11.44 18.24
N LEU A 10 0.48 -12.22 17.28
CA LEU A 10 0.99 -13.57 17.53
C LEU A 10 2.42 -13.54 18.11
N HIS A 11 3.21 -12.53 17.73
CA HIS A 11 4.65 -12.38 17.98
C HIS A 11 5.01 -10.92 18.33
N PRO A 12 4.54 -10.38 19.47
CA PRO A 12 4.63 -8.95 19.79
C PRO A 12 6.05 -8.39 19.89
N SER A 13 7.05 -9.24 20.15
CA SER A 13 8.45 -8.85 20.30
C SER A 13 9.34 -9.22 19.10
N GLU A 14 8.76 -9.79 18.04
CA GLU A 14 9.52 -10.25 16.88
C GLU A 14 9.30 -9.33 15.66
N PRO A 15 10.34 -9.09 14.84
CA PRO A 15 10.17 -8.43 13.55
C PRO A 15 9.37 -9.34 12.60
N LEU A 16 8.66 -8.74 11.65
CA LEU A 16 7.97 -9.52 10.62
C LEU A 16 9.01 -10.25 9.74
N PRO A 17 8.92 -11.58 9.55
CA PRO A 17 9.86 -12.31 8.72
C PRO A 17 9.79 -11.89 7.27
N ALA A 18 10.88 -12.18 6.55
CA ALA A 18 10.97 -11.95 5.11
C ALA A 18 9.76 -12.53 4.35
N VAL A 19 9.36 -11.82 3.30
CA VAL A 19 8.28 -12.22 2.41
C VAL A 19 8.93 -12.74 1.12
N VAL A 20 8.54 -13.93 0.71
CA VAL A 20 9.02 -14.54 -0.53
C VAL A 20 7.90 -14.55 -1.57
N PRO A 21 8.23 -14.47 -2.86
CA PRO A 21 7.25 -14.62 -3.92
C PRO A 21 6.45 -15.91 -3.77
N SER A 22 5.15 -15.84 -4.03
CA SER A 22 4.24 -16.96 -3.86
C SER A 22 3.03 -16.81 -4.80
N THR A 23 2.09 -17.74 -4.71
CA THR A 23 0.82 -17.66 -5.47
C THR A 23 -0.25 -16.96 -4.65
N LYS A 24 -1.24 -16.39 -5.33
CA LYS A 24 -2.41 -15.81 -4.66
C LYS A 24 -3.09 -16.80 -3.71
N ALA A 25 -3.26 -18.05 -4.15
CA ALA A 25 -3.90 -19.09 -3.33
C ALA A 25 -3.11 -19.38 -2.05
N ALA A 26 -1.79 -19.49 -2.14
CA ALA A 26 -0.93 -19.73 -0.99
C ALA A 26 -0.95 -18.56 0.00
N ILE A 27 -0.86 -17.32 -0.48
CA ILE A 27 -0.95 -16.12 0.37
C ILE A 27 -2.30 -16.06 1.08
N VAL A 28 -3.41 -16.29 0.37
CA VAL A 28 -4.74 -16.28 0.98
C VAL A 28 -4.90 -17.38 2.03
N ALA A 29 -4.34 -18.57 1.78
CA ALA A 29 -4.35 -19.66 2.76
C ALA A 29 -3.54 -19.31 4.01
N GLU A 30 -2.34 -18.73 3.85
CA GLU A 30 -1.49 -18.26 4.96
C GLU A 30 -2.21 -17.21 5.81
N LEU A 31 -2.78 -16.18 5.17
CA LEU A 31 -3.49 -15.11 5.86
C LEU A 31 -4.72 -15.64 6.63
N LYS A 32 -5.48 -16.57 6.04
CA LYS A 32 -6.62 -17.23 6.73
C LYS A 32 -6.15 -18.01 7.96
N ALA A 33 -5.03 -18.73 7.85
CA ALA A 33 -4.48 -19.47 8.98
C ALA A 33 -4.06 -18.52 10.11
N GLN A 34 -3.32 -17.46 9.79
CA GLN A 34 -2.89 -16.45 10.77
C GLN A 34 -4.07 -15.74 11.44
N LEU A 35 -5.10 -15.35 10.68
CA LEU A 35 -6.31 -14.71 11.23
C LEU A 35 -7.06 -15.65 12.19
N ARG A 36 -7.21 -16.93 11.84
CA ARG A 36 -7.81 -17.93 12.72
C ARG A 36 -7.00 -18.13 14.00
N GLU A 37 -5.68 -18.13 13.89
CA GLU A 37 -4.80 -18.28 15.04
C GLU A 37 -4.91 -17.08 16.00
N VAL A 38 -4.93 -15.85 15.47
CA VAL A 38 -5.17 -14.63 16.26
C VAL A 38 -6.49 -14.74 17.03
N GLN A 39 -7.56 -15.18 16.36
CA GLN A 39 -8.86 -15.38 16.98
C GLN A 39 -8.83 -16.47 18.06
N ALA A 40 -8.18 -17.60 17.80
CA ALA A 40 -8.09 -18.72 18.73
C ALA A 40 -7.29 -18.39 20.00
N ARG A 41 -6.25 -17.55 19.89
CA ARG A 41 -5.45 -17.11 21.04
C ARG A 41 -6.12 -16.02 21.88
N GLY A 42 -7.27 -15.49 21.46
CA GLY A 42 -7.91 -14.35 22.12
C GLY A 42 -7.02 -13.09 22.07
N ALA A 43 -6.14 -12.97 21.07
CA ALA A 43 -5.23 -11.84 20.92
C ALA A 43 -5.92 -10.57 20.36
N VAL A 44 -7.25 -10.60 20.29
CA VAL A 44 -8.15 -9.49 19.98
C VAL A 44 -9.41 -9.63 20.83
N ASP A 45 -10.06 -8.50 21.15
CA ASP A 45 -11.33 -8.43 21.87
C ASP A 45 -12.52 -8.88 20.98
N GLY A 46 -12.38 -10.04 20.32
CA GLY A 46 -13.40 -10.65 19.46
C GLY A 46 -13.57 -10.03 18.07
N GLU A 47 -13.06 -8.83 17.81
CA GLU A 47 -13.19 -8.16 16.50
C GLU A 47 -11.98 -8.39 15.58
N MET A 48 -12.27 -8.78 14.34
CA MET A 48 -11.30 -8.85 13.25
C MET A 48 -10.90 -7.43 12.78
N PRO A 49 -9.71 -7.25 12.18
CA PRO A 49 -9.20 -5.92 11.83
C PRO A 49 -10.10 -5.20 10.83
N ARG A 50 -10.31 -3.91 11.07
CA ARG A 50 -10.87 -2.97 10.11
C ARG A 50 -9.76 -2.49 9.17
N VAL A 51 -9.92 -2.77 7.88
CA VAL A 51 -8.97 -2.35 6.84
C VAL A 51 -9.49 -1.10 6.14
N MET A 52 -8.85 0.05 6.35
CA MET A 52 -9.13 1.26 5.59
C MET A 52 -8.29 1.28 4.33
N ILE A 53 -8.92 1.52 3.19
CA ILE A 53 -8.27 1.63 1.88
C ILE A 53 -8.60 2.99 1.30
N MET A 54 -7.58 3.80 1.05
CA MET A 54 -7.74 5.10 0.42
C MET A 54 -7.27 5.04 -1.03
N GLY A 55 -8.10 5.49 -1.97
CA GLY A 55 -7.95 5.21 -3.41
C GLY A 55 -8.57 3.86 -3.80
N ALA A 56 -9.67 3.48 -3.13
CA ALA A 56 -10.31 2.18 -3.26
C ALA A 56 -10.86 1.89 -4.69
N LEU A 57 -11.22 2.93 -5.45
CA LEU A 57 -11.69 2.80 -6.85
C LEU A 57 -10.54 2.68 -7.85
N GLY A 58 -9.28 2.82 -7.42
CA GLY A 58 -8.10 2.60 -8.25
C GLY A 58 -7.82 1.13 -8.53
N ARG A 59 -6.83 0.84 -9.39
CA ARG A 59 -6.37 -0.55 -9.61
C ARG A 59 -5.77 -1.16 -8.34
N CYS A 60 -4.90 -0.39 -7.66
CA CYS A 60 -4.26 -0.82 -6.41
C CYS A 60 -5.31 -1.00 -5.30
N GLY A 61 -6.21 -0.02 -5.13
CA GLY A 61 -7.28 -0.11 -4.13
C GLY A 61 -8.20 -1.31 -4.33
N ARG A 62 -8.63 -1.59 -5.58
CA ARG A 62 -9.40 -2.81 -5.89
C ARG A 62 -8.64 -4.09 -5.55
N GLY A 63 -7.34 -4.16 -5.83
CA GLY A 63 -6.51 -5.31 -5.46
C GLY A 63 -6.38 -5.49 -3.94
N ALA A 64 -6.22 -4.39 -3.20
CA ALA A 64 -6.21 -4.41 -1.74
C ALA A 64 -7.55 -4.86 -1.16
N LYS A 65 -8.66 -4.37 -1.73
CA LYS A 65 -10.02 -4.79 -1.37
C LYS A 65 -10.25 -6.27 -1.64
N GLU A 66 -9.88 -6.74 -2.83
CA GLU A 66 -9.97 -8.16 -3.19
C GLU A 66 -9.16 -9.04 -2.23
N CYS A 67 -7.97 -8.60 -1.82
CA CYS A 67 -7.17 -9.30 -0.82
C CYS A 67 -7.90 -9.40 0.53
N ALA A 68 -8.46 -8.30 1.05
CA ALA A 68 -9.21 -8.30 2.30
C ALA A 68 -10.48 -9.18 2.22
N ASP A 69 -11.26 -9.05 1.14
CA ASP A 69 -12.48 -9.83 0.90
C ASP A 69 -12.15 -11.34 0.83
N SER A 70 -11.04 -11.71 0.19
CA SER A 70 -10.63 -13.13 0.04
C SER A 70 -10.37 -13.84 1.37
N VAL A 71 -10.07 -13.09 2.42
CA VAL A 71 -9.83 -13.59 3.80
C VAL A 71 -10.98 -13.27 4.76
N GLY A 72 -12.08 -12.70 4.26
CA GLY A 72 -13.30 -12.41 5.03
C GLY A 72 -13.23 -11.16 5.90
N LEU A 73 -12.33 -10.22 5.60
CA LEU A 73 -12.22 -8.95 6.31
C LEU A 73 -13.10 -7.88 5.66
N ARG A 74 -13.66 -6.99 6.48
CA ARG A 74 -14.41 -5.83 6.00
C ARG A 74 -13.47 -4.66 5.74
N THR A 75 -13.81 -3.89 4.71
CA THR A 75 -13.05 -2.72 4.26
C THR A 75 -13.82 -1.42 4.49
N ILE A 76 -13.08 -0.36 4.81
CA ILE A 76 -13.55 1.04 4.80
C ILE A 76 -12.94 1.66 3.55
N ASP A 77 -13.75 1.82 2.51
CA ASP A 77 -13.30 2.25 1.20
C ASP A 77 -13.46 3.76 1.07
N TRP A 78 -12.35 4.48 0.93
CA TRP A 78 -12.30 5.91 0.67
C TRP A 78 -11.73 6.20 -0.70
N ASP A 79 -12.25 7.24 -1.34
CA ASP A 79 -11.74 7.77 -2.59
C ASP A 79 -11.87 9.31 -2.61
N MET A 80 -11.97 9.92 -3.79
CA MET A 80 -12.01 11.37 -3.97
C MET A 80 -13.11 12.05 -3.14
N GLU A 81 -14.29 11.44 -2.99
CA GLU A 81 -15.42 12.06 -2.29
C GLU A 81 -15.17 12.26 -0.80
N GLU A 82 -14.46 11.33 -0.16
CA GLU A 82 -14.09 11.43 1.26
C GLU A 82 -12.84 12.28 1.46
N THR A 83 -11.89 12.21 0.52
CA THR A 83 -10.60 12.90 0.64
C THR A 83 -10.63 14.37 0.21
N LYS A 84 -11.65 14.82 -0.53
CA LYS A 84 -11.79 16.22 -0.97
C LYS A 84 -11.88 17.23 0.18
N ALA A 85 -12.23 16.78 1.39
CA ALA A 85 -12.26 17.64 2.58
C ALA A 85 -10.87 18.17 2.97
N GLY A 86 -9.79 17.52 2.51
CA GLY A 86 -8.41 17.82 2.89
C GLY A 86 -8.04 17.18 4.23
N GLY A 87 -6.82 16.66 4.30
CA GLY A 87 -6.28 16.05 5.52
C GLY A 87 -5.81 17.09 6.56
N PRO A 88 -5.29 16.63 7.71
CA PRO A 88 -5.13 15.22 8.08
C PRO A 88 -6.46 14.56 8.46
N PHE A 89 -6.54 13.23 8.33
CA PHE A 89 -7.78 12.46 8.50
C PHE A 89 -7.72 11.60 9.77
N PRO A 90 -8.32 12.03 10.90
CA PRO A 90 -8.36 11.24 12.13
C PRO A 90 -9.00 9.85 11.95
N ALA A 91 -9.91 9.70 10.98
CA ALA A 91 -10.55 8.42 10.66
C ALA A 91 -9.54 7.29 10.33
N ILE A 92 -8.34 7.64 9.84
CA ILE A 92 -7.25 6.68 9.61
C ILE A 92 -6.85 5.97 10.92
N LEU A 93 -6.89 6.69 12.05
CA LEU A 93 -6.48 6.19 13.36
C LEU A 93 -7.51 5.23 14.00
N ASP A 94 -8.76 5.26 13.52
CA ASP A 94 -9.86 4.40 13.97
C ASP A 94 -9.88 3.03 13.26
N ALA A 95 -9.14 2.89 12.17
CA ALA A 95 -8.91 1.63 11.49
C ALA A 95 -7.76 0.87 12.16
N ASP A 96 -7.69 -0.45 11.99
CA ASP A 96 -6.58 -1.26 12.49
C ASP A 96 -5.41 -1.28 11.49
N ILE A 97 -5.75 -1.28 10.20
CA ILE A 97 -4.83 -1.32 9.08
C ILE A 97 -5.22 -0.20 8.11
N PHE A 98 -4.27 0.66 7.78
CA PHE A 98 -4.44 1.67 6.75
C PHE A 98 -3.65 1.28 5.49
N VAL A 99 -4.29 1.32 4.33
CA VAL A 99 -3.69 1.06 3.02
C VAL A 99 -3.85 2.30 2.14
N ASN A 100 -2.75 2.99 1.85
CA ASN A 100 -2.75 4.08 0.89
C ASN A 100 -2.52 3.54 -0.52
N CYS A 101 -3.41 3.88 -1.44
CA CYS A 101 -3.33 3.57 -2.87
C CYS A 101 -3.44 4.83 -3.74
N ILE A 102 -3.29 6.02 -3.15
CA ILE A 102 -3.31 7.29 -3.86
C ILE A 102 -1.86 7.76 -4.08
N LEU A 103 -1.50 7.92 -5.36
CA LEU A 103 -0.30 8.63 -5.77
C LEU A 103 -0.66 10.07 -6.12
N LEU A 104 -0.05 11.03 -5.44
CA LEU A 104 -0.29 12.45 -5.64
C LEU A 104 0.75 13.06 -6.58
N SER A 105 0.30 13.97 -7.45
CA SER A 105 1.15 14.72 -8.39
C SER A 105 1.17 16.23 -8.09
N GLY A 106 0.63 16.65 -6.95
CA GLY A 106 0.56 18.05 -6.53
C GLY A 106 0.40 18.19 -5.02
N ARG A 107 0.62 19.40 -4.51
CA ARG A 107 0.56 19.67 -3.07
C ARG A 107 -0.88 19.55 -2.55
N THR A 108 -1.03 18.78 -1.48
CA THR A 108 -2.25 18.63 -0.70
C THR A 108 -1.86 18.55 0.77
N ALA A 109 -2.80 18.85 1.67
CA ALA A 109 -2.60 18.58 3.07
C ALA A 109 -2.29 17.08 3.28
N PRO A 110 -1.35 16.73 4.18
CA PRO A 110 -1.00 15.34 4.44
C PRO A 110 -2.21 14.58 4.98
N PHE A 111 -2.36 13.32 4.60
CA PHE A 111 -3.43 12.45 5.07
C PHE A 111 -3.21 12.05 6.54
N LEU A 112 -1.96 11.82 6.92
CA LEU A 112 -1.55 11.43 8.26
C LEU A 112 -0.23 12.11 8.61
N THR A 113 -0.10 12.58 9.85
CA THR A 113 1.13 13.23 10.35
C THR A 113 1.58 12.61 11.66
N SER A 114 2.87 12.74 11.99
CA SER A 114 3.41 12.31 13.28
C SER A 114 2.75 13.03 14.46
N GLU A 115 2.32 14.28 14.27
CA GLU A 115 1.58 15.04 15.28
C GLU A 115 0.20 14.42 15.53
N LEU A 116 -0.58 14.17 14.47
CA LEU A 116 -1.88 13.52 14.59
C LEU A 116 -1.76 12.13 15.25
N ILE A 117 -0.70 11.37 14.93
CA ILE A 117 -0.45 10.08 15.59
C ILE A 117 -0.20 10.25 17.10
N ARG A 118 0.54 11.29 17.50
CA ARG A 118 0.92 11.56 18.90
C ARG A 118 -0.25 12.08 19.74
N GLU A 119 -1.09 12.91 19.16
CA GLU A 119 -2.29 13.47 19.79
C GLU A 119 -3.37 12.42 20.09
N HIS A 120 -3.27 11.23 19.47
CA HIS A 120 -4.24 10.15 19.59
C HIS A 120 -3.62 8.86 20.21
N PRO A 121 -3.26 8.87 21.51
CA PRO A 121 -2.65 7.72 22.18
C PRO A 121 -3.58 6.50 22.30
N GLN A 122 -4.88 6.67 22.05
CA GLN A 122 -5.89 5.60 22.08
C GLN A 122 -6.21 5.03 20.68
N ARG A 123 -5.40 5.34 19.66
CA ARG A 123 -5.63 4.86 18.29
C ARG A 123 -5.67 3.33 18.20
N LYS A 124 -6.47 2.83 17.26
CA LYS A 124 -6.50 1.41 16.89
C LYS A 124 -5.45 1.05 15.84
N LEU A 125 -5.10 2.01 15.00
CA LEU A 125 -4.17 1.81 13.89
C LEU A 125 -2.85 1.23 14.37
N SER A 126 -2.47 0.07 13.84
CA SER A 126 -1.19 -0.58 14.18
C SER A 126 -0.32 -0.90 12.97
N VAL A 127 -0.89 -0.81 11.75
CA VAL A 127 -0.17 -1.02 10.49
C VAL A 127 -0.57 0.00 9.43
N ILE A 128 0.41 0.66 8.84
CA ILE A 128 0.30 1.46 7.61
C ILE A 128 0.93 0.67 6.47
N SER A 129 0.25 0.61 5.34
CA SER A 129 0.74 0.01 4.10
C SER A 129 0.63 1.04 2.99
N ASP A 130 1.73 1.75 2.73
CA ASP A 130 1.78 2.75 1.67
C ASP A 130 2.18 2.09 0.35
N VAL A 131 1.19 1.76 -0.48
CA VAL A 131 1.39 1.13 -1.80
C VAL A 131 1.91 2.15 -2.81
N SER A 132 1.64 3.43 -2.58
CA SER A 132 2.06 4.55 -3.43
C SER A 132 3.31 5.24 -2.88
N CYS A 133 4.08 4.53 -2.05
CA CYS A 133 5.20 5.08 -1.32
C CYS A 133 6.21 5.78 -2.22
N ASP A 134 6.55 7.03 -1.85
CA ASP A 134 7.67 7.77 -2.39
C ASP A 134 8.20 8.70 -1.28
N PRO A 135 9.11 8.20 -0.42
CA PRO A 135 9.60 8.98 0.73
C PRO A 135 10.36 10.25 0.33
N ASN A 136 10.84 10.33 -0.92
CA ASN A 136 11.61 11.47 -1.41
C ASN A 136 10.73 12.54 -2.09
N SER A 137 9.44 12.25 -2.29
CA SER A 137 8.50 13.17 -2.92
C SER A 137 8.07 14.27 -1.96
N GLU A 138 8.12 15.53 -2.42
CA GLU A 138 7.48 16.66 -1.72
C GLU A 138 5.95 16.52 -1.62
N TYR A 139 5.37 15.58 -2.38
CA TYR A 139 3.94 15.27 -2.42
C TYR A 139 3.57 14.03 -1.59
N ASN A 140 4.49 13.49 -0.77
CA ASN A 140 4.20 12.34 0.08
C ASN A 140 3.02 12.67 1.04
N PRO A 141 1.85 12.01 0.91
CA PRO A 141 0.70 12.28 1.76
C PRO A 141 0.85 11.77 3.20
N ILE A 142 1.85 10.93 3.47
CA ILE A 142 2.07 10.29 4.78
C ILE A 142 3.52 10.58 5.22
N PRO A 143 3.88 11.84 5.51
CA PRO A 143 5.24 12.25 5.87
C PRO A 143 5.61 11.81 7.30
N VAL A 144 5.64 10.51 7.54
CA VAL A 144 5.94 9.88 8.84
C VAL A 144 7.11 8.89 8.74
N TYR A 145 7.72 8.76 7.57
CA TYR A 145 8.82 7.84 7.28
C TYR A 145 9.75 8.43 6.20
N ASP A 146 11.00 7.95 6.14
CA ASP A 146 12.08 8.51 5.33
C ASP A 146 12.70 7.53 4.32
N ARG A 147 12.28 6.27 4.32
CA ARG A 147 12.84 5.23 3.45
C ARG A 147 11.83 4.15 3.09
N ILE A 148 12.08 3.50 1.95
CA ILE A 148 11.34 2.30 1.54
C ILE A 148 11.75 1.09 2.40
N THR A 149 10.81 0.17 2.62
CA THR A 149 11.09 -1.15 3.21
C THR A 149 11.40 -2.17 2.12
N SER A 150 11.95 -3.33 2.48
CA SER A 150 12.32 -4.39 1.52
C SER A 150 11.60 -5.69 1.81
N TRP A 151 11.70 -6.69 0.93
CA TRP A 151 11.10 -8.00 1.18
C TRP A 151 11.75 -8.76 2.35
N GLU A 152 13.03 -8.51 2.62
CA GLU A 152 13.78 -9.09 3.74
C GLU A 152 13.42 -8.42 5.08
N ALA A 153 13.17 -7.11 5.04
CA ALA A 153 12.75 -6.30 6.19
C ALA A 153 11.48 -5.52 5.83
N PRO A 154 10.30 -6.18 5.81
CA PRO A 154 9.07 -5.63 5.21
C PRO A 154 8.44 -4.49 5.99
N THR A 155 8.80 -4.31 7.27
CA THR A 155 8.19 -3.33 8.16
C THR A 155 9.24 -2.39 8.77
N LEU A 156 8.88 -1.12 8.84
CA LEU A 156 9.55 -0.09 9.63
C LEU A 156 8.74 0.16 10.91
N GLU A 157 9.39 0.16 12.07
CA GLU A 157 8.76 0.65 13.31
C GLU A 157 8.76 2.17 13.31
N LEU A 158 7.61 2.78 13.59
CA LEU A 158 7.49 4.23 13.80
C LEU A 158 7.64 4.55 15.28
N GLU A 159 8.21 5.71 15.59
CA GLU A 159 8.36 6.23 16.96
C GLU A 159 7.01 6.69 17.52
N ALA A 160 6.15 5.73 17.88
CA ALA A 160 4.83 5.99 18.42
C ALA A 160 4.38 4.90 19.39
N ALA A 161 3.57 5.28 20.37
CA ALA A 161 2.89 4.37 21.30
C ALA A 161 1.37 4.57 21.18
N PRO A 162 0.56 3.50 21.05
CA PRO A 162 0.90 2.06 20.97
C PRO A 162 1.74 1.70 19.72
N ARG A 163 2.30 0.49 19.60
CA ARG A 163 3.18 0.11 18.47
C ARG A 163 2.53 0.42 17.11
N LEU A 164 3.32 0.94 16.16
CA LEU A 164 2.88 1.25 14.80
C LEU A 164 3.96 0.86 13.80
N GLN A 165 3.60 0.00 12.85
CA GLN A 165 4.48 -0.38 11.77
C GLN A 165 4.05 0.25 10.45
N LEU A 166 5.02 0.56 9.60
CA LEU A 166 4.82 1.05 8.25
C LEU A 166 5.46 0.10 7.24
N ILE A 167 4.78 -0.12 6.12
CA ILE A 167 5.25 -0.88 4.97
C ILE A 167 5.29 0.07 3.78
N SER A 168 6.45 0.19 3.15
CA SER A 168 6.72 1.06 2.00
C SER A 168 7.59 0.32 0.98
N ILE A 169 7.17 -0.88 0.59
CA ILE A 169 7.84 -1.67 -0.46
C ILE A 169 7.39 -1.13 -1.82
N ASP A 170 8.33 -0.75 -2.69
CA ASP A 170 8.06 -0.08 -3.97
C ASP A 170 7.80 -1.04 -5.14
N ASN A 171 8.07 -2.33 -4.96
CA ASN A 171 7.92 -3.38 -5.97
C ASN A 171 6.93 -4.47 -5.54
N LEU A 172 5.85 -4.09 -4.84
CA LEU A 172 4.80 -5.01 -4.36
C LEU A 172 4.32 -6.07 -5.38
N PRO A 173 4.16 -5.78 -6.70
CA PRO A 173 3.78 -6.81 -7.67
C PRO A 173 4.71 -8.03 -7.72
N SER A 174 5.97 -7.90 -7.30
CA SER A 174 6.96 -8.99 -7.31
C SER A 174 6.59 -10.16 -6.40
N VAL A 175 5.72 -9.98 -5.39
CA VAL A 175 5.25 -11.08 -4.54
C VAL A 175 4.32 -12.05 -5.27
N LEU A 176 3.62 -11.57 -6.29
CA LEU A 176 2.74 -12.34 -7.19
C LEU A 176 3.31 -12.30 -8.61
N ALA A 177 4.59 -12.65 -8.75
CA ALA A 177 5.36 -12.41 -9.97
C ALA A 177 4.70 -13.00 -11.23
N LEU A 178 4.13 -14.21 -11.15
CA LEU A 178 3.46 -14.85 -12.28
C LEU A 178 2.18 -14.09 -12.67
N GLU A 179 1.27 -13.89 -11.72
CA GLU A 179 -0.01 -13.21 -11.96
C GLU A 179 0.20 -11.77 -12.44
N ALA A 180 1.16 -11.05 -11.86
CA ALA A 180 1.53 -9.70 -12.27
C ALA A 180 2.08 -9.68 -13.71
N SER A 181 2.95 -10.63 -14.06
CA SER A 181 3.54 -10.72 -15.40
C SER A 181 2.50 -11.05 -16.46
N LEU A 182 1.59 -11.98 -16.18
CA LEU A 182 0.48 -12.32 -17.08
C LEU A 182 -0.46 -11.12 -17.28
N ALA A 183 -0.89 -10.47 -16.20
CA ALA A 183 -1.79 -9.32 -16.27
C ALA A 183 -1.15 -8.11 -17.00
N PHE A 184 0.16 -7.92 -16.86
CA PHE A 184 0.90 -6.92 -17.61
C PHE A 184 1.02 -7.31 -19.09
N GLY A 185 1.41 -8.56 -19.37
CA GLY A 185 1.55 -9.11 -20.72
C GLY A 185 0.26 -9.00 -21.54
N ASP A 186 -0.89 -9.35 -20.96
CA ASP A 186 -2.20 -9.26 -21.62
C ASP A 186 -2.55 -7.84 -22.07
N ARG A 187 -2.09 -6.83 -21.33
CA ARG A 187 -2.32 -5.41 -21.67
C ARG A 187 -1.29 -4.88 -22.65
N LEU A 188 -0.06 -5.39 -22.59
CA LEU A 188 1.04 -4.95 -23.43
C LEU A 188 0.97 -5.59 -24.83
N LEU A 189 0.56 -6.85 -24.93
CA LEU A 189 0.57 -7.61 -26.18
C LEU A 189 -0.19 -6.93 -27.33
N PRO A 190 -1.41 -6.39 -27.16
CA PRO A 190 -2.10 -5.68 -28.24
C PRO A 190 -1.32 -4.46 -28.73
N LEU A 191 -0.63 -3.75 -27.83
CA LEU A 191 0.18 -2.58 -28.20
C LEU A 191 1.41 -3.00 -29.01
N LEU A 192 2.05 -4.11 -28.65
CA LEU A 192 3.20 -4.65 -29.38
C LEU A 192 2.80 -5.13 -30.78
N LEU A 193 1.66 -5.81 -30.91
CA LEU A 193 1.15 -6.28 -32.20
C LEU A 193 0.76 -5.13 -33.13
N ASP A 194 0.35 -3.99 -32.57
CA ASP A 194 0.00 -2.76 -33.31
C ASP A 194 1.19 -1.80 -33.48
N PHE A 195 2.44 -2.24 -33.26
CA PHE A 195 3.63 -1.41 -33.45
C PHE A 195 3.94 -1.22 -34.96
N PRO A 196 4.30 0.01 -35.40
CA PRO A 196 4.37 1.28 -34.67
C PRO A 196 3.10 2.13 -34.78
N HIS A 197 1.98 1.55 -35.23
CA HIS A 197 0.80 2.27 -35.71
C HIS A 197 -0.10 2.82 -34.60
N SER A 198 -0.04 2.26 -33.40
CA SER A 198 -0.85 2.73 -32.28
C SER A 198 -0.48 4.16 -31.85
N LYS A 199 -1.48 4.92 -31.37
CA LYS A 199 -1.27 6.28 -30.84
C LYS A 199 -0.28 6.32 -29.68
N CYS A 200 -0.18 5.24 -28.89
CA CYS A 200 0.72 5.22 -27.74
C CYS A 200 2.19 5.22 -28.18
N TRP A 201 2.56 4.56 -29.28
CA TRP A 201 3.94 4.56 -29.77
C TRP A 201 4.38 5.93 -30.25
N ALA A 202 3.54 6.61 -31.03
CA ALA A 202 3.80 7.97 -31.47
C ALA A 202 3.92 8.95 -30.28
N HIS A 203 3.03 8.83 -29.29
CA HIS A 203 3.07 9.64 -28.08
C HIS A 203 4.34 9.39 -27.24
N SER A 204 4.70 8.13 -26.99
CA SER A 204 5.93 7.76 -26.30
C SER A 204 7.19 8.29 -27.01
N ALA A 205 7.23 8.23 -28.34
CA ALA A 205 8.32 8.80 -29.12
C ALA A 205 8.38 10.33 -29.02
N SER A 206 7.24 11.03 -28.94
CA SER A 206 7.20 12.47 -28.71
C SER A 206 7.80 12.84 -27.36
N ILE A 207 7.34 12.18 -26.28
CA ILE A 207 7.85 12.41 -24.92
C ILE A 207 9.37 12.17 -24.89
N PHE A 208 9.86 11.08 -25.48
CA PHE A 208 11.29 10.79 -25.53
C PHE A 208 12.09 11.92 -26.18
N ARG A 209 11.64 12.42 -27.35
CA ARG A 209 12.31 13.52 -28.06
C ARG A 209 12.23 14.84 -27.31
N GLU A 210 11.09 15.15 -26.68
CA GLU A 210 10.91 16.33 -25.84
C GLU A 210 11.90 16.34 -24.68
N ARG A 211 12.07 15.20 -24.00
CA ARG A 211 13.04 15.06 -22.89
C ARG A 211 14.48 15.10 -23.36
N LEU A 212 14.80 14.49 -24.51
CA LEU A 212 16.13 14.54 -25.11
C LEU A 212 16.55 15.99 -25.43
N ALA A 213 15.64 16.77 -26.02
CA ALA A 213 15.90 18.17 -26.37
C ALA A 213 16.10 19.09 -25.15
N LEU A 214 15.68 18.68 -23.94
CA LEU A 214 15.98 19.42 -22.71
C LEU A 214 17.43 19.20 -22.28
N LEU A 215 17.95 17.97 -22.41
CA LEU A 215 19.35 17.65 -22.08
C LEU A 215 20.33 18.41 -22.99
N ASP A 216 20.02 18.49 -24.29
CA ASP A 216 20.85 19.21 -25.27
C ASP A 216 20.88 20.74 -25.02
N ARG A 217 19.95 21.29 -24.23
CA ARG A 217 19.91 22.72 -23.88
C ARG A 217 20.66 23.04 -22.58
N GLU A 218 20.93 22.02 -21.77
CA GLU A 218 21.66 22.14 -20.50
C GLU A 218 23.16 21.80 -20.65
N ALA A 219 23.57 21.29 -21.81
CA ALA A 219 24.96 21.01 -22.20
C ALA A 219 25.58 22.19 -22.98
#